data_AF-A0A960GCY4-F1
#
_entry.id   AF-A0A960GCY4-F1
#
_cell.length_a   1.000
_cell.length_b   1.000
_cell.length_c   1.000
_cell.angle_alpha   90.00
_cell.angle_beta   90.00
_cell.angle_gamma   90.00
#
_symmetry.space_group_name_H-M   'P 1'
#
loop_
_entity.id
_entity.type
_entity.pdbx_description
1 polymer ?
#
loop_
_entity_poly.entity_id
_entity_poly.type
_entity_poly.pdbx_seq_one_letter_code
_entity_poly.pdbx_strand_id
1 'polypeptide(L)'
;MKTAFVISIGLAIVTVVAMVLIWGVLAALGTFSSVNDTVESIAGASSSVFDIEQFFSLGRVIAGALVLAAVNVVLITVLATLFAFMYNLTVPFTRGFEVTLSED
;
A
#
# COMPACT_ATOMS: atom_id res chain seq x y z
N MET A 1 19.53 -3.58 1.77
CA MET A 1 18.81 -3.63 0.48
C MET A 1 18.02 -4.92 0.28
N LYS A 2 18.66 -6.10 0.26
CA LYS A 2 17.98 -7.40 0.03
C LYS A 2 16.84 -7.69 1.01
N THR A 3 17.04 -7.43 2.31
CA THR A 3 16.01 -7.62 3.34
C THR A 3 14.84 -6.63 3.21
N ALA A 4 15.14 -5.34 2.99
CA ALA A 4 14.12 -4.32 2.77
C ALA A 4 13.25 -4.60 1.53
N PHE A 5 13.86 -5.13 0.46
CA PHE A 5 13.14 -5.53 -0.74
C PHE A 5 12.20 -6.74 -0.52
N VAL A 6 12.64 -7.73 0.26
CA VAL A 6 11.79 -8.88 0.60
C VAL A 6 10.60 -8.45 1.49
N ILE A 7 10.85 -7.57 2.47
CA ILE A 7 9.78 -7.04 3.34
C ILE A 7 8.78 -6.21 2.52
N SER A 8 9.25 -5.41 1.57
CA SER A 8 8.37 -4.59 0.74
C SER A 8 7.46 -5.43 -0.16
N ILE A 9 7.97 -6.53 -0.73
CA ILE A 9 7.15 -7.52 -1.46
C ILE A 9 6.13 -8.19 -0.54
N GLY A 10 6.52 -8.56 0.67
CA GLY A 10 5.59 -9.12 1.67
C GLY A 10 4.43 -8.16 1.97
N LEU A 11 4.75 -6.88 2.21
CA LEU A 11 3.75 -5.84 2.42
C LEU A 11 2.86 -5.63 1.19
N ALA A 12 3.42 -5.71 -0.03
CA ALA A 12 2.63 -5.64 -1.25
C ALA A 12 1.56 -6.74 -1.33
N ILE A 13 1.94 -7.99 -1.03
CA ILE A 13 1.00 -9.11 -1.02
C ILE A 13 -0.09 -8.90 0.04
N VAL A 14 0.29 -8.50 1.25
CA VAL A 14 -0.66 -8.22 2.33
C VAL A 14 -1.66 -7.14 1.92
N THR A 15 -1.21 -6.07 1.27
CA THR A 15 -2.08 -5.00 0.77
C THR A 15 -3.10 -5.53 -0.24
N VAL A 16 -2.67 -6.34 -1.23
CA VAL A 16 -3.61 -6.92 -2.21
C VAL A 16 -4.63 -7.83 -1.53
N VAL A 17 -4.19 -8.71 -0.62
CA VAL A 17 -5.09 -9.59 0.14
C VAL A 17 -6.09 -8.77 0.96
N ALA A 18 -5.62 -7.71 1.63
CA ALA A 18 -6.50 -6.82 2.41
C ALA A 18 -7.56 -6.16 1.53
N MET A 19 -7.21 -5.66 0.33
CA MET A 19 -8.18 -5.09 -0.60
C MET A 19 -9.21 -6.12 -1.08
N VAL A 20 -8.79 -7.36 -1.34
CA VAL A 20 -9.73 -8.44 -1.72
C VAL A 20 -10.69 -8.74 -0.57
N LEU A 21 -10.19 -8.83 0.67
CA LEU A 21 -11.03 -9.08 1.84
C LEU A 21 -12.04 -7.94 2.07
N ILE A 22 -11.59 -6.69 2.00
CA ILE A 22 -12.48 -5.52 2.14
C ILE A 22 -13.56 -5.55 1.06
N TRP A 23 -13.19 -5.80 -0.20
CA TRP A 23 -14.16 -5.92 -1.28
C TRP A 23 -15.17 -7.05 -1.04
N GLY A 24 -14.69 -8.21 -0.59
CA GLY A 24 -15.55 -9.35 -0.29
C GLY A 24 -16.55 -9.06 0.83
N VAL A 25 -16.13 -8.34 1.87
CA VAL A 25 -17.03 -7.91 2.96
C VAL A 25 -18.08 -6.91 2.44
N LEU A 26 -17.69 -5.92 1.63
CA LEU A 26 -18.62 -4.95 1.04
C LEU A 26 -19.65 -5.61 0.12
N ALA A 27 -19.20 -6.60 -0.68
CA ALA A 27 -20.08 -7.40 -1.52
C ALA A 27 -21.07 -8.24 -0.69
N ALA A 28 -20.60 -8.90 0.38
CA ALA A 28 -21.45 -9.70 1.27
C ALA A 28 -22.50 -8.86 2.02
N LEU A 29 -22.19 -7.60 2.31
CA LEU A 29 -23.11 -6.64 2.92
C LEU A 29 -24.08 -6.01 1.91
N GLY A 30 -24.00 -6.34 0.62
CA GLY A 30 -24.86 -5.75 -0.42
C GLY A 30 -24.63 -4.25 -0.64
N THR A 31 -23.47 -3.71 -0.21
CA THR A 31 -23.21 -2.27 -0.22
C THR A 31 -23.29 -1.69 -1.63
N PHE A 32 -22.80 -2.41 -2.65
CA PHE A 32 -22.83 -1.94 -4.03
C PHE A 32 -24.26 -1.78 -4.56
N SER A 33 -25.15 -2.72 -4.26
CA SER A 33 -26.55 -2.66 -4.66
C SER A 33 -27.29 -1.53 -3.94
N SER A 34 -27.06 -1.33 -2.64
CA SER A 34 -27.65 -0.20 -1.89
C SER A 34 -27.23 1.17 -2.44
N VAL A 35 -26.00 1.30 -2.92
CA VAL A 35 -25.53 2.54 -3.57
C VAL A 35 -26.21 2.71 -4.93
N ASN A 36 -26.38 1.63 -5.70
CA ASN A 36 -27.08 1.67 -6.98
C ASN A 36 -28.54 2.14 -6.81
N ASP A 37 -29.26 1.56 -5.85
CA ASP A 37 -30.65 1.94 -5.51
C ASP A 37 -30.75 3.43 -5.13
N THR A 38 -29.78 3.93 -4.36
CA THR A 38 -29.72 5.33 -3.95
C THR A 38 -29.49 6.25 -5.15
N VAL A 39 -28.58 5.89 -6.06
CA VAL A 39 -28.30 6.66 -7.27
C VAL A 39 -29.52 6.68 -8.20
N GLU A 40 -30.19 5.55 -8.39
CA GLU A 40 -31.41 5.46 -9.20
C GLU A 40 -32.54 6.32 -8.63
N SER A 41 -32.69 6.37 -7.29
CA SER A 41 -33.71 7.18 -6.62
C SER A 41 -33.53 8.70 -6.82
N ILE A 42 -32.29 9.16 -7.05
CA ILE A 42 -31.96 10.59 -7.20
C ILE A 42 -31.86 10.98 -8.68
N ALA A 43 -31.25 10.14 -9.51
CA ALA A 43 -31.00 10.42 -10.92
C ALA A 43 -32.20 10.09 -11.84
N GLY A 44 -33.19 9.34 -11.33
CA GLY A 44 -34.35 8.88 -12.07
C GLY A 44 -34.03 7.67 -12.96
N ALA A 45 -35.02 6.78 -13.11
CA ALA A 45 -34.94 5.47 -13.77
C ALA A 45 -34.43 5.45 -15.22
N SER A 46 -34.20 6.62 -15.83
CA SER A 46 -33.76 6.79 -17.22
C SER A 46 -32.25 6.97 -17.38
N SER A 47 -31.50 7.00 -16.28
CA SER A 47 -30.06 7.22 -16.32
C SER A 47 -29.32 5.89 -16.20
N SER A 48 -28.96 5.29 -17.35
CA SER A 48 -27.98 4.20 -17.45
C SER A 48 -26.55 4.64 -17.08
N VAL A 49 -26.41 5.65 -16.21
CA VAL A 49 -25.23 6.52 -16.16
C VAL A 49 -24.18 5.97 -15.21
N PHE A 50 -24.53 5.12 -14.25
CA PHE A 50 -23.54 4.65 -13.27
C PHE A 50 -23.90 3.30 -12.61
N ASP A 51 -23.44 2.20 -13.21
CA ASP A 51 -23.43 0.89 -12.56
C ASP A 51 -22.20 0.79 -11.63
N ILE A 52 -22.44 0.95 -10.33
CA ILE A 52 -21.39 0.88 -9.29
C ILE A 52 -20.72 -0.50 -9.27
N GLU A 53 -21.47 -1.57 -9.51
CA GLU A 53 -20.94 -2.94 -9.48
C GLU A 53 -19.95 -3.17 -10.63
N GLN A 54 -20.25 -2.61 -11.81
CA GLN A 54 -19.33 -2.64 -12.93
C GLN A 54 -18.08 -1.79 -12.66
N PHE A 55 -18.26 -0.62 -12.03
CA PHE A 55 -17.15 0.30 -11.74
C PHE A 55 -16.20 -0.25 -10.66
N PHE A 56 -16.73 -0.81 -9.57
CA PHE A 56 -15.99 -1.44 -8.47
C PHE A 56 -15.95 -2.96 -8.58
N SER A 57 -15.82 -3.50 -9.80
CA SER A 57 -15.62 -4.94 -10.00
C SER A 57 -14.34 -5.44 -9.33
N LEU A 58 -14.36 -6.68 -8.83
CA LEU A 58 -13.22 -7.32 -8.15
C LEU A 58 -11.93 -7.23 -8.97
N GLY A 59 -12.01 -7.42 -10.30
CA GLY A 59 -10.84 -7.30 -11.18
C GLY A 59 -10.22 -5.90 -11.17
N ARG A 60 -11.03 -4.84 -11.15
CA ARG A 60 -10.55 -3.46 -11.07
C ARG A 60 -9.96 -3.13 -9.71
N VAL A 61 -10.55 -3.65 -8.63
CA VAL A 61 -10.03 -3.48 -7.27
C VAL A 61 -8.68 -4.17 -7.12
N ILE A 62 -8.52 -5.39 -7.65
CA ILE A 62 -7.23 -6.09 -7.66
C ILE A 62 -6.21 -5.33 -8.51
N ALA A 63 -6.58 -4.85 -9.69
CA ALA A 63 -5.69 -4.07 -10.54
C ALA A 63 -5.22 -2.77 -9.85
N GLY A 64 -6.13 -2.04 -9.20
CA GLY A 64 -5.81 -0.86 -8.41
C GLY A 64 -4.92 -1.18 -7.20
N ALA A 65 -5.21 -2.27 -6.50
CA ALA A 65 -4.40 -2.76 -5.39
C ALA A 65 -2.98 -3.14 -5.81
N LEU A 66 -2.82 -3.75 -6.99
CA LEU A 66 -1.50 -4.07 -7.55
C LEU A 66 -0.69 -2.82 -7.88
N VAL A 67 -1.31 -1.79 -8.45
CA VAL A 67 -0.64 -0.51 -8.71
C VAL A 67 -0.20 0.15 -7.40
N LEU A 68 -1.10 0.23 -6.42
CA LEU A 68 -0.78 0.75 -5.07
C LEU A 68 0.35 -0.03 -4.40
N ALA A 69 0.30 -1.36 -4.48
CA ALA A 69 1.31 -2.25 -3.92
C ALA A 69 2.68 -2.03 -4.60
N ALA A 70 2.72 -1.88 -5.92
CA ALA A 70 3.94 -1.59 -6.67
C ALA A 70 4.54 -0.24 -6.26
N VAL A 71 3.72 0.81 -6.13
CA VAL A 71 4.17 2.12 -5.65
C VAL A 71 4.73 2.01 -4.24
N ASN A 72 4.06 1.29 -3.34
CA ASN A 72 4.53 1.10 -1.97
C ASN A 72 5.89 0.38 -1.91
N VAL A 73 6.10 -0.63 -2.76
CA VAL A 73 7.38 -1.34 -2.87
C VAL A 73 8.51 -0.38 -3.22
N VAL A 74 8.27 0.50 -4.19
CA VAL A 74 9.24 1.53 -4.60
C VAL A 74 9.50 2.50 -3.45
N LEU A 75 8.44 3.02 -2.81
CA LEU A 75 8.56 3.97 -1.70
C LEU A 75 9.37 3.40 -0.53
N ILE A 76 9.06 2.19 -0.07
CA ILE A 76 9.79 1.54 1.03
C ILE A 76 11.26 1.32 0.67
N THR A 77 11.55 0.94 -0.57
CA THR A 77 12.92 0.71 -1.04
C THR A 77 13.73 2.02 -1.07
N VAL A 78 13.13 3.11 -1.54
CA VAL A 78 13.75 4.44 -1.54
C VAL A 78 13.95 4.95 -0.12
N LEU A 79 12.94 4.82 0.75
CA LEU A 79 13.05 5.19 2.17
C LEU A 79 14.16 4.40 2.88
N ALA A 80 14.24 3.09 2.65
CA ALA A 80 15.30 2.27 3.24
C ALA A 80 16.70 2.73 2.79
N THR A 81 16.82 3.19 1.54
CA THR A 81 18.07 3.78 1.01
C THR A 81 18.38 5.11 1.71
N LEU A 82 17.37 5.96 1.89
CA LEU A 82 17.51 7.23 2.60
C LEU A 82 17.92 7.03 4.07
N PHE A 83 17.27 6.13 4.79
CA PHE A 83 17.61 5.84 6.19
C PHE A 83 19.01 5.25 6.33
N ALA A 84 19.44 4.39 5.40
CA ALA A 84 20.82 3.90 5.37
C ALA A 84 21.83 5.03 5.13
N PHE A 85 21.51 5.96 4.22
CA PHE A 85 22.34 7.15 4.00
C PHE A 85 22.40 8.04 5.24
N MET A 86 21.27 8.33 5.88
CA MET A 86 21.23 9.11 7.12
C MET A 86 22.02 8.46 8.26
N TYR A 87 21.92 7.13 8.42
CA TYR A 87 22.74 6.40 9.38
C TYR A 87 24.24 6.57 9.09
N ASN A 88 24.65 6.44 7.83
CA ASN A 88 26.05 6.64 7.45
C ASN A 88 26.55 8.07 7.71
N LEU A 89 25.67 9.08 7.63
CA LEU A 89 25.99 10.47 7.94
C LEU A 89 26.16 10.73 9.45
N THR A 90 25.45 10.01 10.31
CA THR A 90 25.52 10.22 11.77
C THR A 90 26.69 9.49 12.43
N VAL A 91 27.16 8.37 11.86
CA VAL A 91 28.30 7.59 12.38
C VAL A 91 29.54 8.44 12.72
N PRO A 92 29.98 9.41 11.88
CA PRO A 92 31.09 10.30 12.22
C PRO A 92 30.91 11.13 13.49
N PHE A 93 29.68 11.54 13.80
CA PHE A 93 29.38 12.42 14.93
C PHE A 93 29.25 11.64 16.25
N THR A 94 28.93 10.35 16.19
CA THR A 94 28.84 9.46 17.35
C THR A 94 30.10 8.63 17.55
N ARG A 95 31.15 8.82 16.72
CA ARG A 95 32.47 8.16 16.88
C ARG A 95 32.90 8.26 18.35
N GLY A 96 32.81 7.14 19.06
CA GLY A 96 33.16 7.05 20.47
C GLY A 96 34.65 7.35 20.67
N PHE A 97 35.03 7.65 21.91
CA PHE A 97 36.42 7.90 22.30
C PHE A 97 37.34 6.80 21.74
N GLU A 98 38.34 7.20 20.94
CA GLU A 98 39.46 6.33 20.57
C GLU A 98 40.26 6.04 21.84
N VAL A 99 40.03 4.88 22.45
CA VAL A 99 40.94 4.35 23.46
C VAL A 99 42.11 3.71 22.71
N THR A 100 43.15 4.50 22.46
CA THR A 100 44.47 3.99 22.08
C THR A 100 45.07 3.33 23.31
N LEU A 101 45.21 2.01 23.27
CA LEU A 101 46.09 1.30 24.20
C LEU A 101 47.52 1.52 23.74
N SER A 102 48.19 2.50 24.35
CA SER A 102 49.65 2.59 24.31
C SER A 102 50.18 1.48 25.23
N GLU A 103 50.67 0.40 24.66
CA GLU A 103 51.36 -0.65 25.42
C GLU A 103 52.84 -0.25 25.54
N ASP A 104 53.32 -0.20 26.79
CA ASP A 104 54.73 -0.10 27.20
C ASP A 104 55.36 -1.50 27.19
#